data_AF-A0AAU9J6R6-F1
#
_entry.id   AF-A0AAU9J6R6-F1
#
_cell.length_a   1.000
_cell.length_b   1.000
_cell.length_c   1.000
_cell.angle_alpha   90.00
_cell.angle_beta   90.00
_cell.angle_gamma   90.00
#
_symmetry.space_group_name_H-M   'P 1'
#
loop_
_entity.id
_entity.type
_entity.pdbx_description
1 polymer ?
#
loop_
_entity_poly.entity_id
_entity_poly.type
_entity_poly.pdbx_seq_one_letter_code
_entity_poly.pdbx_strand_id
1 'polypeptide(L)'
;MGSFLTNTQSVTNKPWIGYAPEFESICNACNGIIRRLEIIIISPREFFHLSCFSYKSNNVLQISDFDIYLNNWDLQLLENYLFPRNLGNLPIKRPHDIDYDIKKKFTSGVFRLKRAWIEIFKFLHPTDEVLKLAIISKAIYDSANSEELWYHFYLVEYGNTKLTKSSWIKKYQETWKRTCFGCKTLKTIKSELIWCKYIKKPLCLNCIKFNSDFKRILVSEIEEKYFVNPRIIDFNFWVSDDGLRFTYHYELAKGITKWRQNNKENLLQKFKDINYFADLKELVDSLNLTNMTNIVRYPSRLKSNRFIPIIPNIYFYIRNQDETLTSIENYMKLI
;
A
#
# COMPACT_ATOMS: atom_id res chain seq x y z
N MET A 1 -40.17 23.08 7.09
CA MET A 1 -41.20 23.50 6.11
C MET A 1 -40.49 23.73 4.79
N GLY A 2 -40.66 22.81 3.84
CA GLY A 2 -40.08 22.95 2.49
C GLY A 2 -40.82 24.03 1.70
N SER A 3 -40.08 24.83 0.93
CA SER A 3 -40.66 25.87 0.08
C SER A 3 -41.43 25.24 -1.08
N PHE A 4 -42.74 25.53 -1.17
CA PHE A 4 -43.54 25.21 -2.35
C PHE A 4 -43.17 26.17 -3.48
N LEU A 5 -42.79 25.64 -4.64
CA LEU A 5 -42.43 26.44 -5.81
C LEU A 5 -43.69 26.76 -6.63
N THR A 6 -44.03 28.04 -6.70
CA THR A 6 -44.94 28.58 -7.71
C THR A 6 -44.23 28.70 -9.06
N ASN A 7 -44.99 28.53 -10.13
CA ASN A 7 -44.63 28.16 -11.51
C ASN A 7 -43.72 29.13 -12.30
N THR A 8 -42.79 29.84 -11.66
CA THR A 8 -41.97 30.89 -12.28
C THR A 8 -40.53 30.81 -11.80
N GLN A 9 -39.79 29.77 -12.21
CA GLN A 9 -38.32 29.79 -12.16
C GLN A 9 -37.72 29.30 -13.48
N SER A 10 -36.59 29.94 -13.81
CA SER A 10 -35.87 30.00 -15.08
C SER A 10 -35.67 28.67 -15.81
N VAL A 11 -35.76 28.73 -17.14
CA VAL A 11 -35.57 27.64 -18.10
C VAL A 11 -34.12 27.13 -18.07
N THR A 12 -33.76 26.34 -17.07
CA THR A 12 -32.73 25.32 -17.23
C THR A 12 -33.41 24.12 -17.88
N ASN A 13 -32.84 23.58 -18.97
CA ASN A 13 -33.32 22.32 -19.55
C ASN A 13 -32.99 21.10 -18.66
N LYS A 14 -32.47 21.34 -17.45
CA LYS A 14 -32.12 20.29 -16.50
C LYS A 14 -33.38 19.81 -15.79
N PRO A 15 -33.52 18.49 -15.60
CA PRO A 15 -34.54 17.98 -14.70
C PRO A 15 -34.26 18.46 -13.28
N TRP A 16 -35.29 18.63 -12.48
CA TRP A 16 -35.14 19.00 -11.07
C TRP A 16 -35.87 18.01 -10.17
N ILE A 17 -35.42 17.90 -8.92
CA ILE A 17 -35.91 16.94 -7.93
C ILE A 17 -36.46 17.70 -6.72
N GLY A 18 -37.68 17.38 -6.32
CA GLY A 18 -38.33 17.97 -5.16
C GLY A 18 -39.59 17.21 -4.77
N TYR A 19 -40.41 17.81 -3.90
CA TYR A 19 -41.68 17.20 -3.47
C TYR A 19 -42.80 17.50 -4.46
N ALA A 20 -43.68 16.52 -4.66
CA ALA A 20 -44.89 16.68 -5.46
C ALA A 20 -45.77 17.83 -4.91
N PRO A 21 -46.31 18.69 -5.79
CA PRO A 21 -47.20 19.76 -5.39
C PRO A 21 -48.51 19.20 -4.78
N GLU A 22 -49.35 20.08 -4.23
CA GLU A 22 -50.56 19.67 -3.50
C GLU A 22 -51.63 18.98 -4.37
N PHE A 23 -51.53 19.09 -5.69
CA PHE A 23 -52.46 18.49 -6.64
C PHE A 23 -51.97 17.12 -7.11
N GLU A 24 -52.90 16.17 -7.29
CA GLU A 24 -52.60 14.85 -7.84
C GLU A 24 -51.99 15.00 -9.24
N SER A 25 -50.77 14.47 -9.40
CA SER A 25 -50.05 14.44 -10.68
C SER A 25 -49.95 13.00 -11.14
N ILE A 26 -49.88 12.77 -12.45
CA ILE A 26 -49.73 11.42 -13.03
C ILE A 26 -48.29 11.24 -13.48
N CYS A 27 -47.67 10.14 -13.11
CA CYS A 27 -46.34 9.80 -13.59
C CYS A 27 -46.39 9.46 -15.08
N ASN A 28 -45.59 10.16 -15.88
CA ASN A 28 -45.56 9.99 -17.33
C ASN A 28 -45.05 8.60 -17.80
N ALA A 29 -44.30 7.89 -16.96
CA ALA A 29 -43.72 6.59 -17.31
C ALA A 29 -44.63 5.39 -16.94
N CYS A 30 -45.29 5.43 -15.78
CA CYS A 30 -46.11 4.30 -15.31
C CYS A 30 -47.62 4.61 -15.31
N ASN A 31 -48.03 5.84 -15.62
CA ASN A 31 -49.40 6.35 -15.51
C ASN A 31 -50.02 6.22 -14.11
N GLY A 32 -49.20 6.00 -13.07
CA GLY A 32 -49.63 5.93 -11.68
C GLY A 32 -49.79 7.32 -11.06
N ILE A 33 -50.67 7.43 -10.05
CA ILE A 33 -50.86 8.64 -9.28
C ILE A 33 -49.61 8.91 -8.43
N ILE A 34 -49.11 10.15 -8.48
CA ILE A 34 -48.07 10.70 -7.61
C ILE A 34 -48.77 11.38 -6.44
N ARG A 35 -48.49 10.91 -5.22
CA ARG A 35 -49.12 11.43 -4.01
C ARG A 35 -48.40 12.69 -3.51
N ARG A 36 -49.12 13.50 -2.75
CA ARG A 36 -48.59 14.70 -2.10
C ARG A 36 -47.38 14.33 -1.24
N LEU A 37 -46.34 15.19 -1.27
CA LEU A 37 -45.06 15.01 -0.56
C LEU A 37 -44.19 13.85 -1.05
N GLU A 38 -44.56 13.14 -2.12
CA GLU A 38 -43.63 12.18 -2.73
C GLU A 38 -42.47 12.90 -3.41
N ILE A 39 -41.26 12.33 -3.33
CA ILE A 39 -40.09 12.83 -4.06
C ILE A 39 -40.26 12.47 -5.53
N ILE A 40 -40.20 13.49 -6.38
CA ILE A 40 -40.42 13.36 -7.82
C ILE A 40 -39.30 14.01 -8.62
N ILE A 41 -39.22 13.60 -9.89
CA ILE A 41 -38.37 14.24 -10.89
C ILE A 41 -39.26 14.95 -11.89
N ILE A 42 -38.95 16.22 -12.16
CA ILE A 42 -39.64 17.04 -13.17
C ILE A 42 -38.66 17.34 -14.29
N SER A 43 -38.99 16.89 -15.50
CA SER A 43 -38.20 17.09 -16.72
C SER A 43 -39.09 17.79 -17.74
N PRO A 44 -38.64 18.85 -18.43
CA PRO A 44 -39.28 20.17 -18.58
C PRO A 44 -40.76 20.24 -19.04
N ARG A 45 -41.66 19.48 -18.37
CA ARG A 45 -43.15 19.46 -18.36
C ARG A 45 -43.77 18.12 -17.90
N GLU A 46 -42.95 17.10 -17.65
CA GLU A 46 -43.39 15.75 -17.28
C GLU A 46 -43.02 15.44 -15.83
N PHE A 47 -43.93 14.78 -15.12
CA PHE A 47 -43.74 14.34 -13.74
C PHE A 47 -43.39 12.86 -13.71
N PHE A 48 -42.43 12.48 -12.89
CA PHE A 48 -42.03 11.09 -12.72
C PHE A 48 -41.90 10.75 -11.25
N HIS A 49 -42.38 9.56 -10.86
CA HIS A 49 -41.89 8.94 -9.63
C HIS A 49 -40.39 8.79 -9.73
N LEU A 50 -39.71 8.93 -8.59
CA LEU A 50 -38.26 8.74 -8.50
C LEU A 50 -37.81 7.42 -9.15
N SER A 51 -38.55 6.34 -8.90
CA SER A 51 -38.37 4.99 -9.47
C SER A 51 -38.57 4.89 -10.99
N CYS A 52 -39.46 5.71 -11.55
CA CYS A 52 -39.92 5.57 -12.94
C CYS A 52 -39.15 6.46 -13.93
N PHE A 53 -38.41 7.46 -13.45
CA PHE A 53 -37.69 8.39 -14.33
C PHE A 53 -36.49 7.72 -15.00
N SER A 54 -36.52 7.39 -16.30
CA SER A 54 -35.35 6.93 -17.05
C SER A 54 -34.84 8.02 -17.99
N TYR A 55 -33.54 8.35 -17.92
CA TYR A 55 -32.93 9.21 -18.93
C TYR A 55 -32.85 8.47 -20.27
N LYS A 56 -33.00 9.15 -21.40
CA LYS A 56 -33.00 8.53 -22.75
C LYS A 56 -31.67 7.85 -23.14
N SER A 57 -30.62 7.98 -22.33
CA SER A 57 -29.33 7.30 -22.51
C SER A 57 -29.00 6.46 -21.28
N ASN A 58 -28.27 5.35 -21.47
CA ASN A 58 -27.71 4.49 -20.40
C ASN A 58 -26.62 5.19 -19.56
N ASN A 59 -26.70 6.51 -19.42
CA ASN A 59 -25.71 7.28 -18.69
C ASN A 59 -25.93 7.15 -17.18
N VAL A 60 -24.82 7.09 -16.45
CA VAL A 60 -24.78 7.18 -14.99
C VAL A 60 -25.36 8.54 -14.60
N LEU A 61 -26.40 8.54 -13.77
CA LEU A 61 -27.04 9.76 -13.26
C LEU A 61 -26.25 10.30 -12.07
N GLN A 62 -25.81 11.55 -12.14
CA GLN A 62 -25.16 12.26 -11.06
C GLN A 62 -26.10 13.28 -10.42
N ILE A 63 -25.90 13.55 -9.13
CA ILE A 63 -26.64 14.58 -8.38
C ILE A 63 -26.56 15.95 -9.09
N SER A 64 -25.41 16.27 -9.71
CA SER A 64 -25.18 17.51 -10.47
C SER A 64 -26.00 17.64 -11.77
N ASP A 65 -26.62 16.55 -12.21
CA ASP A 65 -27.48 16.54 -13.40
C ASP A 65 -28.89 17.07 -13.08
N PHE A 66 -29.17 17.27 -11.79
CA PHE A 66 -30.45 17.76 -11.29
C PHE A 66 -30.30 19.08 -10.55
N ASP A 67 -31.31 19.93 -10.67
CA ASP A 67 -31.52 21.02 -9.71
C ASP A 67 -32.31 20.45 -8.51
N ILE A 68 -31.80 20.55 -7.27
CA ILE A 68 -32.33 19.79 -6.11
C ILE A 68 -32.94 20.72 -5.08
N TYR A 69 -34.20 20.44 -4.73
CA TYR A 69 -35.00 21.17 -3.75
C TYR A 69 -35.53 20.23 -2.65
N LEU A 70 -34.61 19.46 -2.06
CA LEU A 70 -34.87 18.54 -0.96
C LEU A 70 -34.17 19.03 0.32
N ASN A 71 -34.67 18.61 1.48
CA ASN A 71 -33.94 18.78 2.72
C ASN A 71 -32.74 17.80 2.79
N ASN A 72 -31.81 18.01 3.73
CA ASN A 72 -30.60 17.18 3.86
C ASN A 72 -30.87 15.69 4.12
N TRP A 73 -31.98 15.36 4.79
CA TRP A 73 -32.32 13.98 5.11
C TRP A 73 -32.82 13.23 3.87
N ASP A 74 -33.69 13.87 3.09
CA ASP A 74 -34.21 13.32 1.84
C ASP A 74 -33.17 13.30 0.71
N LEU A 75 -32.16 14.17 0.78
CA LEU A 75 -31.00 14.12 -0.10
C LEU A 75 -30.22 12.81 0.08
N GLN A 76 -30.12 12.27 1.31
CA GLN A 76 -29.51 10.95 1.54
C GLN A 76 -30.36 9.82 0.96
N LEU A 77 -31.69 9.93 0.99
CA LEU A 77 -32.58 8.96 0.35
C LEU A 77 -32.39 8.96 -1.18
N LEU A 78 -32.23 10.14 -1.78
CA LEU A 78 -31.91 10.28 -3.19
C LEU A 78 -30.55 9.64 -3.55
N GLU A 79 -29.52 9.87 -2.74
CA GLU A 79 -28.21 9.23 -2.92
C GLU A 79 -28.30 7.70 -2.87
N ASN A 80 -29.02 7.18 -1.87
CA ASN A 80 -29.28 5.75 -1.71
C ASN A 80 -30.11 5.15 -2.84
N TYR A 81 -30.96 5.95 -3.49
CA TYR A 81 -31.71 5.54 -4.66
C TYR A 81 -30.86 5.52 -5.93
N LEU A 82 -30.04 6.56 -6.14
CA LEU A 82 -29.17 6.67 -7.31
C LEU A 82 -28.05 5.62 -7.31
N PHE A 83 -27.54 5.20 -6.14
CA PHE A 83 -26.41 4.29 -6.04
C PHE A 83 -26.69 2.87 -6.62
N PRO A 84 -27.74 2.13 -6.21
CA PRO A 84 -28.11 0.82 -6.78
C PRO A 84 -28.51 0.91 -8.25
N ARG A 85 -29.14 2.03 -8.63
CA ARG A 85 -29.55 2.24 -10.01
C ARG A 85 -28.36 2.48 -10.93
N ASN A 86 -27.40 3.27 -10.46
CA ASN A 86 -26.14 3.45 -11.14
C ASN A 86 -25.33 2.15 -11.16
N LEU A 87 -25.42 1.26 -10.16
CA LEU A 87 -24.71 -0.03 -10.19
C LEU A 87 -24.99 -0.88 -11.43
N GLY A 88 -26.19 -0.81 -12.03
CA GLY A 88 -26.53 -1.48 -13.29
C GLY A 88 -25.96 -0.81 -14.55
N ASN A 89 -25.66 0.49 -14.48
CA ASN A 89 -25.13 1.32 -15.57
C ASN A 89 -23.70 1.81 -15.33
N LEU A 90 -23.11 1.50 -14.18
CA LEU A 90 -21.69 1.61 -13.94
C LEU A 90 -21.09 0.70 -14.99
N PRO A 91 -20.23 1.21 -15.90
CA PRO A 91 -19.48 0.30 -16.73
C PRO A 91 -18.78 -0.64 -15.75
N ILE A 92 -19.17 -1.92 -15.76
CA ILE A 92 -18.31 -2.98 -15.25
C ILE A 92 -17.09 -2.82 -16.13
N LYS A 93 -16.14 -2.01 -15.69
CA LYS A 93 -14.83 -1.89 -16.32
C LYS A 93 -14.19 -3.23 -16.06
N ARG A 94 -14.50 -4.20 -16.93
CA ARG A 94 -13.54 -5.25 -17.22
C ARG A 94 -12.24 -4.50 -17.56
N PRO A 95 -11.09 -4.90 -17.04
CA PRO A 95 -9.81 -4.19 -17.21
C PRO A 95 -9.38 -3.89 -18.66
N HIS A 96 -10.17 -4.26 -19.66
CA HIS A 96 -9.89 -4.14 -21.09
C HIS A 96 -10.43 -2.90 -21.79
N ASP A 97 -11.32 -2.09 -21.19
CA ASP A 97 -11.93 -0.94 -21.91
C ASP A 97 -11.23 0.42 -21.67
N ILE A 98 -10.06 0.43 -21.02
CA ILE A 98 -9.15 1.60 -21.01
C ILE A 98 -8.46 1.78 -22.39
N ASP A 99 -8.63 0.83 -23.32
CA ASP A 99 -7.74 0.66 -24.47
C ASP A 99 -8.10 1.44 -25.75
N TYR A 100 -9.25 2.12 -25.83
CA TYR A 100 -9.67 2.74 -27.11
C TYR A 100 -9.14 4.16 -27.35
N ASP A 101 -8.92 4.96 -26.30
CA ASP A 101 -8.35 6.33 -26.44
C ASP A 101 -6.81 6.36 -26.26
N ILE A 102 -6.26 5.24 -25.81
CA ILE A 102 -4.81 4.96 -25.74
C ILE A 102 -4.27 4.72 -27.16
N LYS A 103 -4.99 3.98 -28.02
CA LYS A 103 -4.49 3.63 -29.36
C LYS A 103 -4.14 4.81 -30.27
N LYS A 104 -4.77 5.98 -30.11
CA LYS A 104 -4.45 7.18 -30.90
C LYS A 104 -3.23 7.98 -30.41
N LYS A 105 -2.75 7.77 -29.16
CA LYS A 105 -1.55 8.44 -28.62
C LYS A 105 -0.27 7.59 -28.75
N PHE A 106 -0.34 6.40 -29.33
CA PHE A 106 0.74 5.39 -29.34
C PHE A 106 1.59 5.36 -30.61
N THR A 107 1.49 6.39 -31.44
CA THR A 107 2.12 6.45 -32.77
C THR A 107 3.55 7.00 -32.75
N SER A 108 4.07 7.55 -31.64
CA SER A 108 5.49 7.93 -31.53
C SER A 108 6.24 7.08 -30.49
N GLY A 109 7.48 6.68 -30.82
CA GLY A 109 8.31 5.82 -29.95
C GLY A 109 8.59 6.43 -28.57
N VAL A 110 8.59 7.76 -28.46
CA VAL A 110 8.82 8.51 -27.22
C VAL A 110 7.69 8.28 -26.20
N PHE A 111 6.43 8.20 -26.64
CA PHE A 111 5.30 7.91 -25.74
C PHE A 111 5.29 6.46 -25.26
N ARG A 112 5.70 5.51 -26.11
CA ARG A 112 5.82 4.09 -25.73
C ARG A 112 6.88 3.88 -24.65
N LEU A 113 8.04 4.51 -24.81
CA LEU A 113 9.12 4.43 -23.83
C LEU A 113 8.73 5.07 -22.49
N LYS A 114 8.10 6.26 -22.52
CA LYS A 114 7.57 6.90 -21.30
C LYS A 114 6.56 6.00 -20.58
N ARG A 115 5.67 5.35 -21.33
CA ARG A 115 4.69 4.42 -20.75
C ARG A 115 5.36 3.21 -20.10
N ALA A 116 6.33 2.60 -20.78
CA ALA A 116 7.08 1.48 -20.24
C ALA A 116 7.77 1.86 -18.92
N TRP A 117 8.40 3.03 -18.85
CA TRP A 117 9.00 3.52 -17.60
C TRP A 117 7.98 3.73 -16.48
N ILE A 118 6.80 4.28 -16.77
CA ILE A 118 5.74 4.43 -15.77
C ILE A 118 5.31 3.06 -15.22
N GLU A 119 5.11 2.05 -16.08
CA GLU A 119 4.75 0.70 -15.61
C GLU A 119 5.88 0.06 -14.78
N ILE A 120 7.14 0.22 -15.18
CA ILE A 120 8.29 -0.24 -14.39
C ILE A 120 8.29 0.42 -13.00
N PHE A 121 8.05 1.73 -12.93
CA PHE A 121 8.06 2.45 -11.65
C PHE A 121 6.92 2.06 -10.71
N LYS A 122 5.79 1.55 -11.21
CA LYS A 122 4.71 1.05 -10.33
C LYS A 122 5.14 -0.15 -9.47
N PHE A 123 6.19 -0.87 -9.88
CA PHE A 123 6.76 -1.97 -9.09
C PHE A 123 7.78 -1.50 -8.04
N LEU A 124 8.17 -0.23 -8.06
CA LEU A 124 9.17 0.35 -7.17
C LEU A 124 8.54 1.10 -6.00
N HIS A 125 9.28 1.24 -4.90
CA HIS A 125 8.79 2.03 -3.78
C HIS A 125 8.77 3.55 -4.14
N PRO A 126 7.67 4.28 -3.87
CA PRO A 126 7.41 5.61 -4.42
C PRO A 126 8.49 6.66 -4.15
N THR A 127 9.11 6.62 -2.98
CA THR A 127 9.94 7.74 -2.50
C THR A 127 11.45 7.53 -2.66
N ASP A 128 11.96 6.30 -2.57
CA ASP A 128 13.40 6.11 -2.37
C ASP A 128 14.09 5.53 -3.61
N GLU A 129 13.36 4.80 -4.46
CA GLU A 129 13.90 4.16 -5.67
C GLU A 129 13.60 5.01 -6.90
N VAL A 130 12.34 5.43 -7.07
CA VAL A 130 11.90 6.23 -8.22
C VAL A 130 12.63 7.57 -8.29
N LEU A 131 12.80 8.27 -7.16
CA LEU A 131 13.50 9.55 -7.11
C LEU A 131 15.00 9.43 -7.43
N LYS A 132 15.64 8.30 -7.08
CA LYS A 132 17.05 8.06 -7.44
C LYS A 132 17.19 7.81 -8.94
N LEU A 133 16.28 7.03 -9.51
CA LEU A 133 16.26 6.74 -10.95
C LEU A 133 15.97 8.00 -11.78
N ALA A 134 15.11 8.90 -11.27
CA ALA A 134 14.78 10.18 -11.90
C ALA A 134 16.00 11.04 -12.28
N ILE A 135 17.14 10.87 -11.61
CA ILE A 135 18.35 11.65 -11.83
C ILE A 135 19.14 11.16 -13.07
N ILE A 136 18.89 9.93 -13.52
CA ILE A 136 19.69 9.28 -14.57
C ILE A 136 19.49 9.93 -15.94
N SER A 137 18.26 10.33 -16.28
CA SER A 137 17.97 10.99 -17.57
C SER A 137 16.69 11.82 -17.51
N LYS A 138 16.58 12.79 -18.41
CA LYS A 138 15.38 13.61 -18.57
C LYS A 138 14.13 12.77 -18.88
N ALA A 139 14.25 11.74 -19.72
CA ALA A 139 13.13 10.87 -20.08
C ALA A 139 12.61 10.07 -18.88
N ILE A 140 13.52 9.60 -18.03
CA ILE A 140 13.18 8.91 -16.78
C ILE A 140 12.59 9.90 -15.78
N TYR A 141 13.15 11.10 -15.65
CA TYR A 141 12.61 12.18 -14.82
C TYR A 141 11.15 12.50 -15.20
N ASP A 142 10.86 12.67 -16.48
CA ASP A 142 9.52 12.98 -16.99
C ASP A 142 8.51 11.84 -16.76
N SER A 143 9.00 10.60 -16.68
CA SER A 143 8.20 9.41 -16.37
C SER A 143 7.95 9.29 -14.87
N ALA A 144 8.98 9.51 -14.06
CA ALA A 144 8.94 9.50 -12.60
C ALA A 144 8.05 10.62 -12.02
N ASN A 145 7.93 11.75 -12.72
CA ASN A 145 7.05 12.86 -12.34
C ASN A 145 5.68 12.82 -13.04
N SER A 146 5.26 11.67 -13.59
CA SER A 146 3.94 11.56 -14.21
C SER A 146 2.82 11.53 -13.16
N GLU A 147 1.81 12.38 -13.31
CA GLU A 147 0.63 12.44 -12.43
C GLU A 147 -0.06 11.07 -12.26
N GLU A 148 -0.07 10.25 -13.31
CA GLU A 148 -0.62 8.89 -13.26
C GLU A 148 0.14 8.00 -12.26
N LEU A 149 1.47 8.08 -12.27
CA LEU A 149 2.32 7.27 -11.39
C LEU A 149 2.08 7.66 -9.93
N TRP A 150 2.02 8.97 -9.64
CA TRP A 150 1.77 9.45 -8.29
C TRP A 150 0.33 9.20 -7.82
N TYR A 151 -0.65 9.21 -8.73
CA TYR A 151 -2.00 8.74 -8.42
C TYR A 151 -2.00 7.26 -8.03
N HIS A 152 -1.29 6.41 -8.79
CA HIS A 152 -1.15 4.99 -8.46
C HIS A 152 -0.51 4.79 -7.07
N PHE A 153 0.61 5.45 -6.79
CA PHE A 153 1.25 5.37 -5.47
C PHE A 153 0.35 5.85 -4.35
N TYR A 154 -0.41 6.93 -4.58
CA TYR A 154 -1.37 7.43 -3.61
C TYR A 154 -2.45 6.38 -3.30
N LEU A 155 -3.03 5.75 -4.32
CA LEU A 155 -4.07 4.74 -4.16
C LEU A 155 -3.56 3.51 -3.41
N VAL A 156 -2.36 3.03 -3.74
CA VAL A 156 -1.77 1.85 -3.11
C VAL A 156 -1.48 2.10 -1.63
N GLU A 157 -0.94 3.28 -1.28
CA GLU A 157 -0.56 3.56 0.12
C GLU A 157 -1.71 4.06 1.00
N TYR A 158 -2.62 4.87 0.46
CA TYR A 158 -3.63 5.59 1.25
C TYR A 158 -5.07 5.22 0.90
N GLY A 159 -5.28 4.38 -0.11
CA GLY A 159 -6.61 3.94 -0.53
C GLY A 159 -7.39 4.97 -1.36
N ASN A 160 -8.69 4.70 -1.49
CA ASN A 160 -9.53 5.30 -2.52
C ASN A 160 -9.87 6.76 -2.20
N THR A 161 -9.56 7.69 -3.11
CA THR A 161 -9.92 9.11 -2.95
C THR A 161 -10.64 9.66 -4.17
N LYS A 162 -11.59 10.57 -3.94
CA LYS A 162 -12.25 11.34 -5.00
C LYS A 162 -11.18 12.05 -5.85
N LEU A 163 -11.39 12.07 -7.16
CA LEU A 163 -10.57 12.85 -8.10
C LEU A 163 -10.55 14.31 -7.63
N THR A 164 -9.35 14.81 -7.39
CA THR A 164 -9.12 16.20 -6.96
C THR A 164 -8.59 17.02 -8.13
N LYS A 165 -8.90 18.32 -8.17
CA LYS A 165 -8.32 19.26 -9.15
C LYS A 165 -6.82 19.56 -8.91
N SER A 166 -6.26 19.13 -7.78
CA SER A 166 -4.85 19.32 -7.42
C SER A 166 -3.93 18.23 -8.00
N SER A 167 -2.66 18.58 -8.20
CA SER A 167 -1.60 17.62 -8.56
C SER A 167 -1.49 16.49 -7.52
N TRP A 168 -1.49 15.26 -7.99
CA TRP A 168 -1.31 14.04 -7.19
C TRP A 168 0.06 13.99 -6.55
N ILE A 169 1.08 14.58 -7.19
CA ILE A 169 2.42 14.71 -6.61
C ILE A 169 2.34 15.53 -5.31
N LYS A 170 1.75 16.72 -5.38
CA LYS A 170 1.59 17.60 -4.21
C LYS A 170 0.75 16.92 -3.13
N LYS A 171 -0.38 16.32 -3.52
CA LYS A 171 -1.29 15.63 -2.59
C LYS A 171 -0.60 14.45 -1.90
N TYR A 172 0.17 13.65 -2.64
CA TYR A 172 0.97 12.56 -2.08
C TYR A 172 1.99 13.11 -1.09
N GLN A 173 2.76 14.13 -1.46
CA GLN A 173 3.77 14.74 -0.57
C GLN A 173 3.15 15.32 0.71
N GLU A 174 2.00 15.99 0.63
CA GLU A 174 1.29 16.54 1.79
C GLU A 174 0.74 15.44 2.69
N THR A 175 0.17 14.39 2.11
CA THR A 175 -0.39 13.25 2.84
C THR A 175 0.71 12.44 3.50
N TRP A 176 1.80 12.20 2.80
CA TRP A 176 3.00 11.55 3.31
C TRP A 176 3.59 12.29 4.52
N LYS A 177 3.70 13.63 4.45
CA LYS A 177 4.15 14.47 5.58
C LYS A 177 3.20 14.40 6.79
N ARG A 178 1.94 14.03 6.59
CA ARG A 178 0.90 13.93 7.63
C ARG A 178 0.59 12.49 8.03
N THR A 179 1.27 11.50 7.48
CA THR A 179 1.01 10.10 7.79
C THR A 179 2.13 9.56 8.65
N CYS A 180 1.78 8.90 9.76
CA CYS A 180 2.79 8.23 10.57
C CYS A 180 3.42 7.07 9.78
N PHE A 181 4.74 7.04 9.65
CA PHE A 181 5.44 5.98 8.94
C PHE A 181 5.25 4.59 9.57
N GLY A 182 5.08 4.54 10.91
CA GLY A 182 4.87 3.31 11.67
C GLY A 182 3.46 2.75 11.52
N CYS A 183 2.45 3.46 12.04
CA CYS A 183 1.08 2.97 12.03
C CYS A 183 0.30 3.26 10.73
N LYS A 184 0.93 3.92 9.75
CA LYS A 184 0.32 4.33 8.46
C LYS A 184 -0.96 5.17 8.58
N THR A 185 -1.24 5.72 9.76
CA THR A 185 -2.43 6.52 10.01
C THR A 185 -2.17 8.00 9.68
N LEU A 186 -3.08 8.59 8.91
CA LEU A 186 -3.11 10.02 8.63
C LEU A 186 -3.46 10.81 9.90
N LYS A 187 -2.67 11.83 10.21
CA LYS A 187 -2.90 12.73 11.35
C LYS A 187 -3.51 14.05 10.88
N THR A 188 -4.57 14.46 11.57
CA THR A 188 -5.27 15.72 11.32
C THR A 188 -4.44 16.90 11.77
N ILE A 189 -3.72 16.79 12.89
CA ILE A 189 -2.89 17.86 13.45
C ILE A 189 -1.40 17.55 13.24
N LYS A 190 -0.64 18.51 12.69
CA LYS A 190 0.80 18.34 12.44
C LYS A 190 1.63 18.11 13.70
N SER A 191 1.25 18.71 14.84
CA SER A 191 1.96 18.57 16.12
C SER A 191 1.91 17.15 16.71
N GLU A 192 1.06 16.27 16.18
CA GLU A 192 1.00 14.86 16.58
C GLU A 192 2.12 14.01 15.96
N LEU A 193 2.87 14.58 15.01
CA LEU A 193 3.97 13.92 14.32
C LEU A 193 5.30 14.56 14.68
N ILE A 194 6.27 13.71 14.98
CA ILE A 194 7.67 14.07 15.19
C ILE A 194 8.44 13.60 13.97
N TRP A 195 9.25 14.50 13.40
CA TRP A 195 10.16 14.12 12.34
C TRP A 195 11.37 13.39 12.90
N CYS A 196 11.49 12.09 12.66
CA CYS A 196 12.63 11.34 13.18
C CYS A 196 13.87 11.62 12.32
N LYS A 197 14.87 12.30 12.90
CA LYS A 197 16.16 12.69 12.26
C LYS A 197 16.87 11.54 11.56
N TYR A 198 16.81 10.34 12.14
CA TYR A 198 17.59 9.18 11.70
C TYR A 198 16.98 8.47 10.49
N ILE A 199 15.68 8.13 10.55
CA ILE A 199 14.96 7.50 9.43
C ILE A 199 14.46 8.52 8.40
N LYS A 200 14.49 9.82 8.72
CA LYS A 200 13.98 10.93 7.89
C LYS A 200 12.52 10.74 7.45
N LYS A 201 11.69 10.21 8.36
CA LYS A 201 10.25 9.99 8.17
C LYS A 201 9.47 10.55 9.39
N PRO A 202 8.21 10.96 9.22
CA PRO A 202 7.34 11.38 10.31
C PRO A 202 6.82 10.18 11.12
N LEU A 203 6.82 10.26 12.45
CA LEU A 203 6.28 9.25 13.35
C LEU A 203 5.37 9.90 14.39
N CYS A 204 4.29 9.22 14.77
CA CYS A 204 3.46 9.66 15.89
C CYS A 204 4.09 9.27 17.24
N LEU A 205 3.75 10.02 18.29
CA LEU A 205 4.23 9.77 19.66
C LEU A 205 3.97 8.33 20.12
N ASN A 206 2.83 7.74 19.76
CA ASN A 206 2.50 6.37 20.13
C ASN A 206 3.44 5.36 19.47
N CYS A 207 3.77 5.53 18.19
CA CYS A 207 4.74 4.65 17.52
C CYS A 207 6.14 4.80 18.12
N ILE A 208 6.55 6.02 18.48
CA ILE A 208 7.86 6.25 19.09
C ILE A 208 7.95 5.58 20.48
N LYS A 209 6.89 5.67 21.28
CA LYS A 209 6.89 5.19 22.67
C LYS A 209 6.63 3.69 22.79
N PHE A 210 5.73 3.15 21.96
CA PHE A 210 5.14 1.83 22.22
C PHE A 210 5.34 0.83 21.08
N ASN A 211 5.71 1.28 19.86
CA ASN A 211 5.95 0.34 18.78
C ASN A 211 7.39 -0.19 18.86
N SER A 212 7.52 -1.51 19.06
CA SER A 212 8.80 -2.22 19.17
C SER A 212 9.70 -2.01 17.97
N ASP A 213 9.14 -1.82 16.78
CA ASP A 213 9.88 -1.61 15.54
C ASP A 213 10.77 -0.36 15.61
N PHE A 214 10.29 0.68 16.29
CA PHE A 214 11.00 1.95 16.46
C PHE A 214 11.76 2.04 17.79
N LYS A 215 11.90 0.92 18.51
CA LYS A 215 12.81 0.86 19.65
C LYS A 215 14.25 0.90 19.17
N ARG A 216 15.06 1.76 19.81
CA ARG A 216 16.51 1.83 19.55
C ARG A 216 17.20 0.61 20.16
N ILE A 217 18.16 0.06 19.43
CA ILE A 217 19.02 -1.04 19.86
C ILE A 217 20.45 -0.56 19.70
N LEU A 218 21.21 -0.60 20.78
CA LEU A 218 22.62 -0.22 20.75
C LEU A 218 23.42 -1.30 20.04
N VAL A 219 24.48 -0.89 19.32
CA VAL A 219 25.36 -1.84 18.62
C VAL A 219 25.92 -2.91 19.56
N SER A 220 26.23 -2.53 20.80
CA SER A 220 26.71 -3.44 21.84
C SER A 220 25.71 -4.54 22.22
N GLU A 221 24.41 -4.30 22.06
CA GLU A 221 23.37 -5.27 22.41
C GLU A 221 23.09 -6.27 21.29
N ILE A 222 23.50 -5.97 20.05
CA ILE A 222 23.15 -6.77 18.88
C ILE A 222 23.85 -8.13 18.93
N GLU A 223 25.15 -8.15 19.21
CA GLU A 223 25.94 -9.37 19.25
C GLU A 223 25.45 -10.31 20.36
N GLU A 224 25.14 -9.76 21.54
CA GLU A 224 24.64 -10.52 22.68
C GLU A 224 23.22 -11.09 22.44
N LYS A 225 22.31 -10.28 21.90
CA LYS A 225 20.90 -10.68 21.74
C LYS A 225 20.62 -11.52 20.50
N TYR A 226 21.34 -11.25 19.41
CA TYR A 226 21.05 -11.84 18.11
C TYR A 226 22.15 -12.77 17.60
N PHE A 227 23.30 -12.84 18.29
CA PHE A 227 24.43 -13.68 17.93
C PHE A 227 24.98 -13.40 16.51
N VAL A 228 24.88 -12.14 16.08
CA VAL A 228 25.41 -11.68 14.80
C VAL A 228 26.37 -10.53 15.06
N ASN A 229 27.57 -10.62 14.49
CA ASN A 229 28.51 -9.50 14.53
C ASN A 229 27.90 -8.30 13.75
N PRO A 230 27.72 -7.13 14.37
CA PRO A 230 27.07 -6.00 13.70
C PRO A 230 27.83 -5.52 12.46
N ARG A 231 29.15 -5.81 12.35
CA ARG A 231 30.00 -5.39 11.22
C ARG A 231 29.73 -6.15 9.93
N ILE A 232 29.16 -7.36 10.02
CA ILE A 232 28.87 -8.20 8.85
C ILE A 232 27.43 -8.02 8.36
N ILE A 233 26.62 -7.22 9.04
CA ILE A 233 25.26 -6.92 8.61
C ILE A 233 25.27 -5.63 7.77
N ASP A 234 24.82 -5.76 6.53
CA ASP A 234 24.79 -4.68 5.54
C ASP A 234 23.62 -3.72 5.79
N PHE A 235 23.71 -2.89 6.85
CA PHE A 235 22.82 -1.74 7.08
C PHE A 235 23.50 -0.63 7.91
N ASN A 236 22.88 0.56 7.90
CA ASN A 236 23.44 1.75 8.51
C ASN A 236 23.24 1.81 10.03
N PHE A 237 24.29 2.18 10.76
CA PHE A 237 24.21 2.57 12.17
C PHE A 237 24.17 4.09 12.29
N TRP A 238 23.34 4.59 13.20
CA TRP A 238 23.29 6.01 13.54
C TRP A 238 24.04 6.28 14.85
N VAL A 239 24.44 7.53 15.04
CA VAL A 239 25.05 8.02 16.27
C VAL A 239 24.04 8.94 16.96
N SER A 240 23.71 8.64 18.21
CA SER A 240 22.85 9.50 19.03
C SER A 240 23.59 10.73 19.53
N ASP A 241 22.86 11.70 20.07
CA ASP A 241 23.45 12.97 20.52
C ASP A 241 24.43 12.78 21.71
N ASP A 242 24.35 11.65 22.41
CA ASP A 242 25.29 11.18 23.45
C ASP A 242 26.49 10.38 22.89
N GLY A 243 26.62 10.27 21.57
CA GLY A 243 27.72 9.56 20.90
C GLY A 243 27.53 8.04 20.77
N LEU A 244 26.43 7.47 21.29
CA LEU A 244 26.20 6.03 21.20
C LEU A 244 25.78 5.60 19.78
N ARG A 245 26.30 4.45 19.34
CA ARG A 245 25.90 3.86 18.04
C ARG A 245 24.68 2.97 18.22
N PHE A 246 23.66 3.17 17.40
CA PHE A 246 22.42 2.42 17.48
C PHE A 246 21.77 2.18 16.12
N THR A 247 20.78 1.29 16.10
CA THR A 247 19.84 1.07 14.99
C THR A 247 18.41 0.95 15.53
N TYR A 248 17.41 0.93 14.65
CA TYR A 248 16.03 0.61 15.02
C TYR A 248 15.75 -0.87 14.84
N HIS A 249 14.89 -1.44 15.68
CA HIS A 249 14.54 -2.86 15.64
C HIS A 249 14.08 -3.31 14.25
N TYR A 250 13.27 -2.52 13.54
CA TYR A 250 12.79 -2.90 12.21
C TYR A 250 13.91 -3.00 11.15
N GLU A 251 14.92 -2.12 11.22
CA GLU A 251 16.09 -2.15 10.32
C GLU A 251 16.98 -3.34 10.66
N LEU A 252 17.21 -3.57 11.95
CA LEU A 252 17.97 -4.71 12.42
C LEU A 252 17.30 -6.03 12.01
N ALA A 253 15.99 -6.15 12.18
CA ALA A 253 15.23 -7.35 11.80
C ALA A 253 15.36 -7.63 10.29
N LYS A 254 15.23 -6.60 9.44
CA LYS A 254 15.44 -6.72 7.99
C LYS A 254 16.87 -7.15 7.66
N GLY A 255 17.86 -6.49 8.27
CA GLY A 255 19.28 -6.78 8.05
C GLY A 255 19.65 -8.20 8.46
N ILE A 256 19.23 -8.62 9.65
CA ILE A 256 19.45 -9.99 10.15
C ILE A 256 18.78 -11.01 9.23
N THR A 257 17.54 -10.77 8.82
CA THR A 257 16.81 -11.69 7.94
C THR A 257 17.53 -11.84 6.60
N LYS A 258 17.94 -10.73 5.98
CA LYS A 258 18.72 -10.73 4.73
C LYS A 258 20.06 -11.47 4.91
N TRP A 259 20.79 -11.18 5.97
CA TRP A 259 22.07 -11.85 6.26
C TRP A 259 21.90 -13.36 6.45
N ARG A 260 20.86 -13.79 7.19
CA ARG A 260 20.53 -15.21 7.37
C ARG A 260 20.15 -15.87 6.05
N GLN A 261 19.36 -15.20 5.21
CA GLN A 261 18.96 -15.71 3.90
C GLN A 261 20.18 -15.92 2.99
N ASN A 262 21.07 -14.93 2.92
CA ASN A 262 22.30 -15.03 2.15
C ASN A 262 23.18 -16.19 2.63
N ASN A 263 23.30 -16.38 3.96
CA ASN A 263 24.07 -17.51 4.51
C ASN A 263 23.41 -18.86 4.21
N LYS A 264 22.08 -18.96 4.29
CA LYS A 264 21.33 -20.16 3.92
C LYS A 264 21.56 -20.50 2.46
N GLU A 265 21.45 -19.53 1.56
CA GLU A 265 21.70 -19.72 0.12
C GLU A 265 23.14 -20.15 -0.16
N ASN A 266 24.13 -19.51 0.47
CA ASN A 266 25.53 -19.88 0.37
C ASN A 266 25.80 -21.32 0.85
N LEU A 267 25.19 -21.74 1.97
CA LEU A 267 25.30 -23.10 2.48
C LEU A 267 24.63 -24.13 1.55
N LEU A 268 23.41 -23.84 1.08
CA LEU A 268 22.69 -24.71 0.14
C LEU A 268 23.44 -24.85 -1.19
N GLN A 269 24.10 -23.79 -1.66
CA GLN A 269 24.94 -23.85 -2.85
C GLN A 269 26.13 -24.80 -2.63
N LYS A 270 26.82 -24.70 -1.49
CA LYS A 270 27.92 -25.61 -1.15
C LYS A 270 27.45 -27.08 -1.04
N PHE A 271 26.22 -27.33 -0.57
CA PHE A 271 25.65 -28.69 -0.54
C PHE A 271 25.24 -29.22 -1.92
N LYS A 272 25.01 -28.36 -2.93
CA LYS A 272 24.78 -28.84 -4.31
C LYS A 272 26.02 -29.51 -4.89
N ASP A 273 27.20 -29.09 -4.45
CA ASP A 273 28.47 -29.62 -4.94
C ASP A 273 28.86 -30.94 -4.24
N ILE A 274 28.14 -31.36 -3.19
CA ILE A 274 28.45 -32.54 -2.37
C ILE A 274 27.16 -33.35 -2.11
N ASN A 275 26.91 -34.37 -2.95
CA ASN A 275 25.72 -35.24 -2.87
C ASN A 275 25.58 -36.05 -1.55
N TYR A 276 26.60 -36.07 -0.69
CA TYR A 276 26.63 -36.87 0.54
C TYR A 276 25.80 -36.28 1.70
N PHE A 277 25.19 -35.10 1.52
CA PHE A 277 24.50 -34.36 2.58
C PHE A 277 23.02 -34.07 2.28
N ALA A 278 22.32 -34.97 1.58
CA ALA A 278 20.92 -34.80 1.20
C ALA A 278 20.00 -34.46 2.38
N ASP A 279 20.11 -35.19 3.50
CA ASP A 279 19.30 -34.97 4.70
C ASP A 279 19.60 -33.61 5.38
N LEU A 280 20.88 -33.21 5.39
CA LEU A 280 21.33 -31.91 5.92
C LEU A 280 20.86 -30.75 5.05
N LYS A 281 20.82 -30.94 3.73
CA LYS A 281 20.31 -29.98 2.77
C LYS A 281 18.80 -29.76 2.95
N GLU A 282 18.01 -30.82 3.08
CA GLU A 282 16.57 -30.74 3.35
C GLU A 282 16.30 -30.02 4.68
N LEU A 283 17.07 -30.34 5.72
CA LEU A 283 16.95 -29.68 7.01
C LEU A 283 17.28 -28.19 6.94
N VAL A 284 18.38 -27.79 6.30
CA VAL A 284 18.73 -26.37 6.11
C VAL A 284 17.67 -25.65 5.28
N ASP A 285 17.13 -26.29 4.25
CA ASP A 285 16.07 -25.72 3.41
C ASP A 285 14.76 -25.51 4.19
N SER A 286 14.46 -26.37 5.16
CA SER A 286 13.28 -26.24 6.03
C SER A 286 13.40 -25.13 7.10
N LEU A 287 14.59 -24.55 7.33
CA LEU A 287 14.80 -23.56 8.38
C LEU A 287 13.99 -22.27 8.14
N ASN A 288 13.16 -21.91 9.12
CA ASN A 288 12.44 -20.66 9.18
C ASN A 288 13.31 -19.54 9.78
N LEU A 289 13.69 -18.55 8.96
CA LEU A 289 14.68 -17.53 9.32
C LEU A 289 14.11 -16.33 10.09
N THR A 290 12.79 -16.14 10.11
CA THR A 290 12.14 -14.99 10.76
C THR A 290 12.01 -15.13 12.28
N ASN A 291 12.03 -16.35 12.83
CA ASN A 291 11.74 -16.61 14.25
C ASN A 291 12.91 -17.20 15.09
N MET A 292 14.16 -17.12 14.61
CA MET A 292 15.33 -17.71 15.29
C MET A 292 15.85 -16.94 16.52
N THR A 293 15.02 -16.16 17.22
CA THR A 293 15.43 -15.48 18.47
C THR A 293 15.58 -16.42 19.67
N ASN A 294 15.14 -17.68 19.55
CA ASN A 294 15.19 -18.69 20.62
C ASN A 294 16.26 -19.78 20.37
N ILE A 295 17.50 -19.40 20.05
CA ILE A 295 18.61 -20.37 20.08
C ILE A 295 18.98 -20.59 21.55
N VAL A 296 18.53 -21.73 22.07
CA VAL A 296 18.82 -22.22 23.43
C VAL A 296 20.34 -22.34 23.59
N ARG A 297 20.91 -21.63 24.60
CA ARG A 297 22.28 -21.90 25.06
C ARG A 297 22.35 -23.36 25.49
N TYR A 298 23.06 -24.20 24.75
CA TYR A 298 23.50 -25.47 25.30
C TYR A 298 24.56 -25.17 26.37
N PRO A 299 24.38 -25.66 27.61
CA PRO A 299 25.29 -25.37 28.71
C PRO A 299 26.69 -25.89 28.38
N SER A 300 27.70 -25.06 28.66
CA SER A 300 29.13 -25.23 28.41
C SER A 300 29.79 -26.39 29.18
N ARG A 301 29.01 -27.38 29.63
CA ARG A 301 29.44 -28.51 30.48
C ARG A 301 29.21 -29.87 29.80
N LEU A 302 29.67 -30.03 28.58
CA LEU A 302 29.95 -31.35 27.99
C LEU A 302 31.37 -31.33 27.41
N LYS A 303 32.36 -31.53 28.29
CA LYS A 303 33.80 -31.45 28.01
C LYS A 303 34.36 -32.57 27.10
N SER A 304 33.53 -33.36 26.41
CA SER A 304 34.02 -34.50 25.62
C SER A 304 33.48 -34.65 24.20
N ASN A 305 32.59 -33.77 23.72
CA ASN A 305 32.01 -33.93 22.38
C ASN A 305 32.33 -32.70 21.53
N ARG A 306 33.02 -32.93 20.40
CA ARG A 306 33.46 -31.90 19.44
C ARG A 306 32.26 -31.52 18.57
N PHE A 307 31.92 -30.23 18.55
CA PHE A 307 30.88 -29.68 17.71
C PHE A 307 31.47 -28.79 16.61
N ILE A 308 30.91 -28.85 15.41
CA ILE A 308 31.34 -28.03 14.26
C ILE A 308 30.30 -26.91 14.07
N PRO A 309 30.71 -25.62 14.11
CA PRO A 309 29.79 -24.50 13.91
C PRO A 309 29.48 -24.31 12.42
N ILE A 310 28.24 -24.56 12.00
CA ILE A 310 27.82 -24.39 10.59
C ILE A 310 27.13 -23.03 10.36
N ILE A 311 26.54 -22.48 11.42
CA ILE A 311 25.97 -21.13 11.58
C ILE A 311 26.37 -20.71 13.02
N PRO A 312 26.63 -19.44 13.36
CA PRO A 312 26.86 -19.07 14.76
C PRO A 312 25.75 -19.65 15.66
N ASN A 313 26.13 -20.61 16.51
CA ASN A 313 25.31 -21.32 17.49
C ASN A 313 24.25 -22.34 16.99
N ILE A 314 24.35 -22.87 15.75
CA ILE A 314 23.69 -24.14 15.41
C ILE A 314 24.74 -25.25 15.42
N TYR A 315 24.59 -26.15 16.40
CA TYR A 315 25.46 -27.30 16.59
C TYR A 315 24.72 -28.57 16.16
N PHE A 316 25.26 -29.28 15.17
CA PHE A 316 24.72 -30.58 14.76
C PHE A 316 25.36 -31.70 15.59
N TYR A 317 24.52 -32.60 16.10
CA TYR A 317 24.97 -33.85 16.71
C TYR A 317 25.15 -34.90 15.61
N ILE A 318 26.39 -35.16 15.20
CA ILE A 318 26.71 -36.23 14.24
C ILE A 318 26.90 -37.51 15.03
N ARG A 319 25.93 -38.43 14.93
CA ARG A 319 25.98 -39.75 15.56
C ARG A 319 26.48 -40.77 14.55
N ASN A 320 27.75 -40.68 14.13
CA ASN A 320 28.57 -41.80 13.64
C ASN A 320 29.98 -41.31 13.27
N GLN A 321 30.96 -42.16 13.55
CA GLN A 321 32.38 -41.83 13.70
C GLN A 321 33.20 -41.94 12.41
N ASP A 322 34.20 -41.07 12.38
CA ASP A 322 35.52 -41.14 11.75
C ASP A 322 35.77 -40.60 10.33
N GLU A 323 35.04 -40.94 9.26
CA GLU A 323 35.45 -40.45 7.91
C GLU A 323 34.78 -39.13 7.48
N THR A 324 33.54 -38.89 7.91
CA THR A 324 32.78 -37.70 7.54
C THR A 324 33.24 -36.46 8.32
N LEU A 325 33.72 -36.64 9.56
CA LEU A 325 34.15 -35.57 10.45
C LEU A 325 35.49 -34.96 10.03
N THR A 326 36.48 -35.78 9.67
CA THR A 326 37.79 -35.31 9.21
C THR A 326 37.68 -34.54 7.88
N SER A 327 36.75 -34.97 7.02
CA SER A 327 36.46 -34.29 5.75
C SER A 327 35.82 -32.92 5.97
N ILE A 328 34.88 -32.79 6.92
CA ILE A 328 34.25 -31.50 7.28
C ILE A 328 35.25 -30.59 8.02
N GLU A 329 36.05 -31.12 8.94
CA GLU A 329 37.09 -30.35 9.67
C GLU A 329 38.17 -29.81 8.72
N ASN A 330 38.62 -30.60 7.74
CA ASN A 330 39.60 -30.16 6.74
C ASN A 330 39.01 -29.12 5.77
N TYR A 331 37.73 -29.24 5.41
CA TYR A 331 37.05 -28.28 4.55
C TYR A 331 36.77 -26.93 5.27
N MET A 332 36.50 -26.97 6.58
CA MET A 332 36.27 -25.77 7.40
C MET A 332 37.56 -25.01 7.75
N LYS A 333 38.73 -25.64 7.70
CA LYS A 333 40.04 -24.98 7.84
C LYS A 333 40.46 -24.18 6.59
N LEU A 334 39.76 -24.37 5.47
CA LEU A 334 40.01 -23.68 4.19
C LEU A 334 39.10 -22.45 3.98
N ILE A 335 38.16 -22.19 4.90
CA ILE A 335 37.32 -20.99 5.00
C ILE A 335 37.97 -20.03 5.99
#